data_AF-A0A9P5J2T8-F1
#
_entry.id   AF-A0A9P5J2T8-F1
#
_cell.length_a   1.000
_cell.length_b   1.000
_cell.length_c   1.000
_cell.angle_alpha   90.00
_cell.angle_beta   90.00
_cell.angle_gamma   90.00
#
_symmetry.space_group_name_H-M   'P 1'
#
loop_
_entity.id
_entity.type
_entity.pdbx_description
1 polymer ?
#
loop_
_entity_poly.entity_id
_entity_poly.type
_entity_poly.pdbx_seq_one_letter_code
_entity_poly.pdbx_strand_id
1 'polypeptide(L)'
;MRTIDASFVTLVAEDVPPRYVSLATNEVLPMPTTVSARVAYSLDLLTTMRGISWYSDRRWDFTPSSVIALQAPLRKMSRAQFARSMAGWWITWYLIVDVVDTLVKAIPVDPLSQYGISQGLSPSLQLVATVCLCIWTQMALICEFILMAFIFVGVLGVCAPHSWVPMFNAPLASASLAEFWGKRWHHIFRRCFDRMMLPFIPFSPPSKPTASANGNGKSHANGNGSSESTPLRPLPTSTSSTTSALIRATGAFALSTLLHLIIMNRIPPSPKYPDPYQGFWDISILAFFLAQPVGILLDSLFTSTLSPKSQSSIGFSRIWAWAWLLWTSRWWADAWMRKGLWDLGEKPLVWSPLRGMLWGDWTADRVPPLFS
;
A
#
# COMPACT_ATOMS: atom_id res chain seq x y z
N MET A 1 -10.04 7.22 -9.21
CA MET A 1 -9.09 7.79 -8.23
C MET A 1 -7.89 8.47 -8.89
N ARG A 2 -7.07 7.77 -9.69
CA ARG A 2 -5.89 8.38 -10.35
C ARG A 2 -6.22 9.56 -11.27
N THR A 3 -7.30 9.47 -12.04
CA THR A 3 -7.77 10.58 -12.88
C THR A 3 -8.13 11.83 -12.05
N ILE A 4 -8.76 11.64 -10.89
CA ILE A 4 -9.10 12.73 -9.96
C ILE A 4 -7.83 13.36 -9.39
N ASP A 5 -6.88 12.52 -8.98
CA ASP A 5 -5.58 12.93 -8.44
C ASP A 5 -4.75 13.75 -9.45
N ALA A 6 -4.60 13.23 -10.67
CA ALA A 6 -3.76 13.83 -11.71
C ALA A 6 -4.40 15.03 -12.41
N SER A 7 -5.74 15.17 -12.35
CA SER A 7 -6.46 16.23 -13.06
C SER A 7 -7.08 17.23 -12.09
N PHE A 8 -8.04 16.78 -11.27
CA PHE A 8 -8.85 17.69 -10.46
C PHE A 8 -8.06 18.30 -9.30
N VAL A 9 -7.34 17.47 -8.52
CA VAL A 9 -6.58 17.98 -7.37
C VAL A 9 -5.47 18.92 -7.83
N THR A 10 -4.78 18.60 -8.93
CA THR A 10 -3.76 19.50 -9.49
C THR A 10 -4.36 20.83 -9.95
N LEU A 11 -5.59 20.85 -10.49
CA LEU A 11 -6.24 22.11 -10.89
C LEU A 11 -6.68 22.99 -9.70
N VAL A 12 -7.10 22.37 -8.59
CA VAL A 12 -7.71 23.09 -7.46
C VAL A 12 -6.71 23.42 -6.35
N ALA A 13 -5.69 22.58 -6.15
CA ALA A 13 -4.82 22.64 -4.98
C ALA A 13 -3.35 22.95 -5.30
N GLU A 14 -2.94 23.03 -6.57
CA GLU A 14 -1.55 23.25 -6.95
C GLU A 14 -1.38 24.32 -8.03
N ASP A 15 -0.45 25.25 -7.81
CA ASP A 15 -0.12 26.30 -8.78
C ASP A 15 0.79 25.79 -9.91
N VAL A 16 1.43 24.62 -9.74
CA VAL A 16 2.43 24.09 -10.66
C VAL A 16 2.18 22.60 -10.88
N PRO A 17 2.14 22.12 -12.14
CA PRO A 17 2.02 20.70 -12.42
C PRO A 17 3.27 19.96 -11.94
N PRO A 18 3.14 18.66 -11.60
CA PRO A 18 4.29 17.81 -11.29
C PRO A 18 5.38 17.89 -12.38
N ARG A 19 6.64 17.70 -12.03
CA ARG A 19 7.72 17.75 -13.03
C ARG A 19 8.57 16.50 -13.00
N TYR A 20 9.18 16.21 -14.15
CA TYR A 20 10.22 15.20 -14.21
C TYR A 20 11.52 15.72 -13.60
N VAL A 21 12.25 14.82 -12.95
CA VAL A 21 13.59 15.03 -12.42
C VAL A 21 14.50 13.98 -13.05
N SER A 22 15.60 14.44 -13.65
CA SER A 22 16.65 13.59 -14.23
C SER A 22 17.24 12.68 -13.16
N LEU A 23 17.37 11.38 -13.44
CA LEU A 23 18.06 10.46 -12.54
C LEU A 23 19.59 10.64 -12.56
N ALA A 24 20.13 11.20 -13.65
CA ALA A 24 21.56 11.41 -13.81
C ALA A 24 22.04 12.70 -13.14
N THR A 25 21.34 13.82 -13.37
CA THR A 25 21.75 15.14 -12.88
C THR A 25 20.97 15.57 -11.63
N ASN A 26 19.86 14.90 -11.30
CA ASN A 26 18.92 15.30 -10.26
C ASN A 26 18.31 16.70 -10.46
N GLU A 27 18.36 17.21 -11.70
CA GLU A 27 17.76 18.48 -12.10
C GLU A 27 16.35 18.28 -12.65
N VAL A 28 15.54 19.32 -12.55
CA VAL A 28 14.19 19.35 -13.11
C VAL A 28 14.26 19.45 -14.63
N LEU A 29 13.61 18.53 -15.33
CA LEU A 29 13.54 18.53 -16.79
C LEU A 29 12.49 19.55 -17.29
N PRO A 30 12.71 20.17 -18.47
CA PRO A 30 11.73 21.06 -19.07
C PRO A 30 10.44 20.33 -19.41
N MET A 31 9.33 21.07 -19.41
CA MET A 31 8.02 20.51 -19.78
C MET A 31 8.01 20.11 -21.26
N PRO A 32 7.30 19.02 -21.62
CA PRO A 32 7.16 18.61 -23.02
C PRO A 32 6.49 19.70 -23.87
N THR A 33 7.10 20.04 -25.01
CA THR A 33 6.59 21.07 -25.91
C THR A 33 5.68 20.51 -27.00
N THR A 34 5.87 19.26 -27.42
CA THR A 34 5.05 18.62 -28.46
C THR A 34 3.80 17.95 -27.89
N VAL A 35 2.74 17.83 -28.72
CA VAL A 35 1.48 17.18 -28.32
C VAL A 35 1.71 15.73 -27.92
N SER A 36 2.46 14.97 -28.71
CA SER A 36 2.75 13.55 -28.43
C SER A 36 3.49 13.37 -27.10
N ALA A 37 4.48 14.21 -26.81
CA ALA A 37 5.22 14.14 -25.56
C ALA A 37 4.36 14.58 -24.36
N ARG A 38 3.42 15.51 -24.54
CA ARG A 38 2.42 15.86 -23.52
C ARG A 38 1.44 14.72 -23.24
N VAL A 39 0.97 14.01 -24.27
CA VAL A 39 0.13 12.82 -24.09
C VAL A 39 0.89 11.75 -23.31
N ALA A 40 2.14 11.47 -23.70
CA ALA A 40 2.96 10.48 -23.02
C ALA A 40 3.28 10.86 -21.57
N TYR A 41 3.55 12.14 -21.31
CA TYR A 41 3.69 12.70 -19.97
C TYR A 41 2.42 12.49 -19.13
N SER A 42 1.24 12.78 -19.68
CA SER A 42 -0.03 12.62 -18.97
C SER A 42 -0.32 11.16 -18.69
N LEU A 43 -0.04 10.26 -19.64
CA LEU A 43 -0.20 8.82 -19.45
C LEU A 43 0.73 8.30 -18.34
N ASP A 44 2.00 8.69 -18.35
CA ASP A 44 2.96 8.33 -17.29
C ASP A 44 2.53 8.91 -15.93
N LEU A 45 1.98 10.13 -15.89
CA LEU A 45 1.46 10.72 -14.65
C LEU A 45 0.21 9.98 -14.13
N LEU A 46 -0.67 9.54 -15.02
CA LEU A 46 -1.89 8.81 -14.66
C LEU A 46 -1.60 7.42 -14.11
N THR A 47 -0.52 6.79 -14.58
CA THR A 47 -0.17 5.41 -14.28
C THR A 47 1.02 5.28 -13.31
N THR A 48 1.73 6.38 -13.01
CA THR A 48 2.88 6.36 -12.11
C THR A 48 2.49 5.85 -10.73
N MET A 49 3.17 4.79 -10.31
CA MET A 49 3.09 4.30 -8.95
C MET A 49 4.20 4.94 -8.13
N ARG A 50 3.81 5.72 -7.10
CA ARG A 50 4.73 6.34 -6.12
C ARG A 50 5.74 7.34 -6.71
N GLY A 51 5.42 7.96 -7.84
CA GLY A 51 6.27 8.96 -8.49
C GLY A 51 7.35 8.36 -9.39
N ILE A 52 7.31 7.06 -9.64
CA ILE A 52 8.24 6.43 -10.55
C ILE A 52 7.74 6.54 -11.99
N SER A 53 8.60 7.03 -12.87
CA SER A 53 8.30 7.15 -14.31
C SER A 53 8.54 5.83 -15.03
N TRP A 54 7.80 5.60 -16.12
CA TRP A 54 8.09 4.54 -17.09
C TRP A 54 9.45 4.72 -17.78
N TYR A 55 9.88 5.96 -17.93
CA TYR A 55 11.14 6.32 -18.56
C TYR A 55 12.32 6.01 -17.63
N SER A 56 13.37 5.41 -18.18
CA SER A 56 14.51 4.92 -17.41
C SER A 56 15.43 6.03 -16.88
N ASP A 57 15.36 7.22 -17.45
CA ASP A 57 16.26 8.36 -17.22
C ASP A 57 15.70 9.41 -16.26
N ARG A 58 14.45 9.28 -15.82
CA ARG A 58 13.76 10.29 -15.01
C ARG A 58 12.82 9.69 -13.97
N ARG A 59 12.35 10.54 -13.07
CA ARG A 59 11.31 10.25 -12.07
C ARG A 59 10.46 11.49 -11.85
N TRP A 60 9.35 11.37 -11.14
CA TRP A 60 8.57 12.53 -10.73
C TRP A 60 9.23 13.23 -9.54
N ASP A 61 9.15 14.56 -9.49
CA ASP A 61 9.64 15.42 -8.39
C ASP A 61 9.07 15.05 -7.02
N PHE A 62 7.86 14.49 -6.98
CA PHE A 62 7.22 14.00 -5.76
C PHE A 62 7.61 12.57 -5.36
N THR A 63 8.58 11.94 -6.02
CA THR A 63 9.05 10.58 -5.65
C THR A 63 9.64 10.60 -4.23
N PRO A 64 9.11 9.82 -3.27
CA PRO A 64 9.63 9.78 -1.92
C PRO A 64 11.08 9.28 -1.87
N SER A 65 11.92 9.84 -1.00
CA SER A 65 13.33 9.43 -0.88
C SER A 65 13.52 7.94 -0.57
N SER A 66 12.59 7.35 0.19
CA SER A 66 12.58 5.90 0.46
C SER A 66 12.38 5.07 -0.81
N VAL A 67 11.63 5.58 -1.78
CA VAL A 67 11.45 4.94 -3.09
C VAL A 67 12.74 5.03 -3.90
N ILE A 68 13.39 6.19 -3.93
CA ILE A 68 14.67 6.38 -4.63
C ILE A 68 15.71 5.37 -4.11
N ALA A 69 15.79 5.20 -2.79
CA ALA A 69 16.71 4.24 -2.17
C ALA A 69 16.45 2.80 -2.63
N LEU A 70 15.18 2.41 -2.80
CA LEU A 70 14.79 1.10 -3.31
C LEU A 70 15.14 0.90 -4.80
N GLN A 71 15.28 1.98 -5.59
CA GLN A 71 15.66 1.89 -7.01
C GLN A 71 17.15 1.58 -7.20
N ALA A 72 18.01 2.01 -6.27
CA ALA A 72 19.47 1.91 -6.41
C ALA A 72 19.98 0.49 -6.78
N PRO A 73 19.57 -0.60 -6.09
CA PRO A 73 20.01 -1.94 -6.49
C PRO A 73 19.43 -2.38 -7.83
N LEU A 74 18.20 -1.97 -8.16
CA LEU A 74 17.50 -2.36 -9.39
C LEU A 74 18.10 -1.71 -10.64
N ARG A 75 18.70 -0.52 -10.52
CA ARG A 75 19.37 0.17 -11.65
C ARG A 75 20.56 -0.60 -12.21
N LYS A 76 21.17 -1.46 -11.39
CA LYS A 76 22.32 -2.28 -11.78
C LYS A 76 21.91 -3.61 -12.43
N MET A 77 20.61 -3.94 -12.42
CA MET A 77 20.12 -5.21 -12.95
C MET A 77 19.78 -5.08 -14.43
N SER A 78 20.29 -6.01 -15.24
CA SER A 78 19.77 -6.20 -16.60
C SER A 78 18.34 -6.75 -16.55
N ARG A 79 17.57 -6.53 -17.63
CA ARG A 79 16.19 -7.05 -17.74
C ARG A 79 16.13 -8.57 -17.61
N ALA A 80 17.08 -9.30 -18.20
CA ALA A 80 17.13 -10.76 -18.11
C ALA A 80 17.44 -11.26 -16.68
N GLN A 81 18.32 -10.57 -15.94
CA GLN A 81 18.55 -10.87 -14.52
C GLN A 81 17.30 -10.59 -13.69
N PHE A 82 16.63 -9.46 -13.94
CA PHE A 82 15.38 -9.11 -13.28
C PHE A 82 14.29 -10.15 -13.55
N ALA A 83 14.08 -10.53 -14.81
CA ALA A 83 13.08 -11.52 -15.21
C ALA A 83 13.31 -12.89 -14.54
N ARG A 84 14.56 -13.39 -14.55
CA ARG A 84 14.92 -14.65 -13.86
C ARG A 84 14.67 -14.56 -12.36
N SER A 85 15.03 -13.43 -11.74
CA SER A 85 14.79 -13.20 -10.32
C SER A 85 13.29 -13.21 -10.01
N MET A 86 12.47 -12.47 -10.77
CA MET A 86 11.02 -12.43 -10.57
C MET A 86 10.38 -13.80 -10.78
N ALA A 87 10.80 -14.56 -11.80
CA ALA A 87 10.28 -15.92 -12.02
C ALA A 87 10.58 -16.85 -10.84
N GLY A 88 11.82 -16.86 -10.35
CA GLY A 88 12.20 -17.66 -9.17
C GLY A 88 11.44 -17.25 -7.92
N TRP A 89 11.31 -15.94 -7.65
CA TRP A 89 10.53 -15.45 -6.52
C TRP A 89 9.03 -15.75 -6.65
N TRP A 90 8.47 -15.68 -7.86
CA TRP A 90 7.07 -15.98 -8.09
C TRP A 90 6.75 -17.43 -7.76
N ILE A 91 7.57 -18.39 -8.22
CA ILE A 91 7.41 -19.81 -7.90
C ILE A 91 7.44 -20.02 -6.38
N THR A 92 8.43 -19.44 -5.69
CA THR A 92 8.55 -19.56 -4.23
C THR A 92 7.32 -19.00 -3.52
N TRP A 93 6.88 -17.79 -3.88
CA TRP A 93 5.71 -17.17 -3.24
C TRP A 93 4.41 -17.89 -3.57
N TYR A 94 4.26 -18.41 -4.79
CA TYR A 94 3.10 -19.20 -5.19
C TYR A 94 2.95 -20.44 -4.31
N LEU A 95 4.03 -21.20 -4.10
CA LEU A 95 4.02 -22.38 -3.23
C LEU A 95 3.76 -22.02 -1.76
N ILE A 96 4.28 -20.89 -1.28
CA ILE A 96 3.98 -20.41 0.08
C ILE A 96 2.49 -20.05 0.20
N VAL A 97 1.93 -19.33 -0.78
CA VAL A 97 0.50 -19.00 -0.79
C VAL A 97 -0.34 -20.28 -0.81
N ASP A 98 0.04 -21.29 -1.60
CA ASP A 98 -0.66 -22.59 -1.66
C ASP A 98 -0.71 -23.29 -0.30
N VAL A 99 0.42 -23.32 0.41
CA VAL A 99 0.51 -23.88 1.76
C VAL A 99 -0.37 -23.10 2.73
N VAL A 100 -0.23 -21.78 2.76
CA VAL A 100 -0.97 -20.94 3.71
C VAL A 100 -2.47 -20.98 3.40
N ASP A 101 -2.88 -20.93 2.13
CA ASP A 101 -4.29 -21.00 1.71
C ASP A 101 -4.93 -22.32 2.16
N THR A 102 -4.22 -23.42 1.96
CA THR A 102 -4.68 -24.75 2.38
C THR A 102 -4.83 -24.84 3.90
N LEU A 103 -3.87 -24.29 4.67
CA LEU A 103 -3.96 -24.26 6.14
C LEU A 103 -5.08 -23.36 6.65
N VAL A 104 -5.24 -22.16 6.06
CA VAL A 104 -6.28 -21.19 6.39
C VAL A 104 -7.67 -21.81 6.20
N LYS A 105 -7.90 -22.46 5.06
CA LYS A 105 -9.19 -23.04 4.71
C LYS A 105 -9.49 -24.37 5.41
N ALA A 106 -8.47 -25.02 5.99
CA ALA A 106 -8.66 -26.18 6.83
C ALA A 106 -9.20 -25.84 8.24
N ILE A 107 -9.24 -24.56 8.62
CA ILE A 107 -9.80 -24.13 9.91
C ILE A 107 -11.32 -24.34 9.87
N PRO A 108 -11.90 -25.18 10.75
CA PRO A 108 -13.34 -25.42 10.77
C PRO A 108 -14.03 -24.19 11.34
N VAL A 109 -14.80 -23.49 10.49
CA VAL A 109 -15.64 -22.37 10.92
C VAL A 109 -17.10 -22.77 10.77
N ASP A 110 -17.87 -22.54 11.84
CA ASP A 110 -19.31 -22.80 11.85
C ASP A 110 -20.02 -21.96 10.77
N PRO A 111 -20.66 -22.60 9.76
CA PRO A 111 -21.39 -21.90 8.72
C PRO A 111 -22.61 -21.13 9.23
N LEU A 112 -23.14 -21.50 10.40
CA LEU A 112 -24.28 -20.81 11.03
C LEU A 112 -23.86 -19.52 11.75
N SER A 113 -22.55 -19.29 11.95
CA SER A 113 -22.05 -18.08 12.58
C SER A 113 -22.19 -16.88 11.66
N GLN A 114 -22.94 -15.86 12.09
CA GLN A 114 -23.11 -14.60 11.36
C GLN A 114 -21.79 -13.83 11.17
N TYR A 115 -20.86 -14.03 12.10
CA TYR A 115 -19.54 -13.42 12.10
C TYR A 115 -18.49 -14.52 12.23
N GLY A 116 -18.33 -15.29 11.15
CA GLY A 116 -17.60 -16.54 11.10
C GLY A 116 -16.39 -16.64 12.04
N ILE A 117 -15.41 -15.74 11.92
CA ILE A 117 -14.24 -15.74 12.80
C ILE A 117 -14.57 -15.08 14.14
N SER A 118 -15.17 -13.88 14.15
CA SER A 118 -15.36 -13.13 15.41
C SER A 118 -16.27 -13.82 16.43
N GLN A 119 -17.22 -14.65 15.99
CA GLN A 119 -18.20 -15.34 16.84
C GLN A 119 -18.11 -16.87 16.75
N GLY A 120 -17.67 -17.43 15.63
CA GLY A 120 -17.68 -18.88 15.40
C GLY A 120 -16.47 -19.64 15.96
N LEU A 121 -15.44 -18.94 16.44
CA LEU A 121 -14.19 -19.55 16.91
C LEU A 121 -13.85 -19.14 18.36
N SER A 122 -13.11 -20.00 19.07
CA SER A 122 -12.51 -19.64 20.36
C SER A 122 -11.47 -18.53 20.19
N PRO A 123 -11.20 -17.68 21.19
CA PRO A 123 -10.28 -16.54 21.05
C PRO A 123 -8.88 -16.89 20.52
N SER A 124 -8.35 -18.07 20.87
CA SER A 124 -7.07 -18.55 20.35
C SER A 124 -7.15 -18.89 18.86
N LEU A 125 -8.20 -19.59 18.42
CA LEU A 125 -8.42 -19.90 17.02
C LEU A 125 -8.72 -18.65 16.19
N GLN A 126 -9.41 -17.65 16.76
CA GLN A 126 -9.59 -16.35 16.11
C GLN A 126 -8.25 -15.67 15.80
N LEU A 127 -7.33 -15.69 16.76
CA LEU A 127 -6.00 -15.13 16.59
C LEU A 127 -5.23 -15.87 15.49
N VAL A 128 -5.24 -17.20 15.52
CA VAL A 128 -4.58 -18.04 14.49
C VAL A 128 -5.17 -17.75 13.11
N ALA A 129 -6.49 -17.83 12.95
CA ALA A 129 -7.16 -17.56 11.68
C ALA A 129 -6.82 -16.17 11.14
N THR A 130 -6.81 -15.16 12.01
CA THR A 130 -6.51 -13.78 11.61
C THR A 130 -5.04 -13.59 11.22
N VAL A 131 -4.10 -14.17 11.97
CA VAL A 131 -2.68 -14.15 11.60
C VAL A 131 -2.48 -14.82 10.25
N CYS A 132 -3.08 -15.99 10.05
CA CYS A 132 -3.00 -16.73 8.80
C CYS A 132 -3.59 -15.92 7.63
N LEU A 133 -4.75 -15.27 7.80
CA LEU A 133 -5.31 -14.39 6.78
C LEU A 133 -4.41 -13.20 6.45
N CYS A 134 -3.86 -12.53 7.47
CA CYS A 134 -2.98 -11.39 7.26
C CYS A 134 -1.73 -11.78 6.46
N ILE A 135 -1.12 -12.92 6.82
CA ILE A 135 0.02 -13.49 6.09
C ILE A 135 -0.42 -13.84 4.66
N TRP A 136 -1.50 -14.59 4.51
CA TRP A 136 -2.03 -15.00 3.20
C TRP A 136 -2.28 -13.79 2.30
N THR A 137 -2.97 -12.76 2.81
CA THR A 137 -3.33 -11.55 2.06
C THR A 137 -2.07 -10.83 1.58
N GLN A 138 -1.08 -10.69 2.47
CA GLN A 138 0.19 -10.09 2.08
C GLN A 138 0.89 -10.91 0.99
N MET A 139 0.91 -12.24 1.11
CA MET A 139 1.62 -13.11 0.17
C MET A 139 0.93 -13.20 -1.18
N ALA A 140 -0.41 -13.26 -1.22
CA ALA A 140 -1.18 -13.20 -2.45
C ALA A 140 -0.89 -11.91 -3.22
N LEU A 141 -0.94 -10.76 -2.54
CA LEU A 141 -0.63 -9.46 -3.13
C LEU A 141 0.84 -9.37 -3.63
N ILE A 142 1.79 -9.97 -2.90
CA ILE A 142 3.19 -10.04 -3.35
C ILE A 142 3.32 -10.93 -4.58
N CYS A 143 2.67 -12.10 -4.59
CA CYS A 143 2.71 -13.05 -5.69
C CYS A 143 2.19 -12.41 -6.99
N GLU A 144 1.01 -11.77 -6.93
CA GLU A 144 0.44 -11.03 -8.05
C GLU A 144 1.35 -9.91 -8.53
N PHE A 145 1.89 -9.12 -7.61
CA PHE A 145 2.80 -8.02 -7.95
C PHE A 145 4.06 -8.52 -8.68
N ILE A 146 4.65 -9.63 -8.24
CA ILE A 146 5.84 -10.23 -8.87
C ILE A 146 5.48 -10.81 -10.24
N LEU A 147 4.31 -11.43 -10.39
CA LEU A 147 3.84 -11.92 -11.69
C LEU A 147 3.72 -10.77 -12.70
N MET A 148 3.10 -9.65 -12.28
CA MET A 148 3.00 -8.45 -13.11
C MET A 148 4.38 -7.85 -13.41
N ALA A 149 5.30 -7.84 -12.45
CA ALA A 149 6.68 -7.42 -12.66
C ALA A 149 7.38 -8.28 -13.73
N PHE A 150 7.24 -9.60 -13.63
CA PHE A 150 7.80 -10.54 -14.58
C PHE A 150 7.27 -10.28 -16.00
N ILE A 151 5.94 -10.16 -16.15
CA ILE A 151 5.29 -9.94 -17.45
C ILE A 151 5.67 -8.57 -18.02
N PHE A 152 5.37 -7.48 -17.32
CA PHE A 152 5.48 -6.13 -17.89
C PHE A 152 6.92 -5.64 -17.99
N VAL A 153 7.78 -5.97 -17.03
CA VAL A 153 9.17 -5.49 -17.00
C VAL A 153 10.12 -6.51 -17.60
N GLY A 154 9.96 -7.78 -17.23
CA GLY A 154 10.84 -8.87 -17.65
C GLY A 154 10.63 -9.26 -19.12
N VAL A 155 9.40 -9.62 -19.48
CA VAL A 155 9.05 -10.16 -20.81
C VAL A 155 8.76 -9.05 -21.82
N LEU A 156 7.80 -8.17 -21.51
CA LEU A 156 7.33 -7.14 -22.43
C LEU A 156 8.26 -5.91 -22.49
N GLY A 157 9.08 -5.70 -21.45
CA GLY A 157 10.03 -4.60 -21.41
C GLY A 157 9.38 -3.20 -21.39
N VAL A 158 8.15 -3.08 -20.88
CA VAL A 158 7.35 -1.84 -20.84
C VAL A 158 8.08 -0.71 -20.12
N CYS A 159 8.85 -1.04 -19.08
CA CYS A 159 9.70 -0.08 -18.36
C CYS A 159 11.01 -0.73 -17.90
N ALA A 160 11.90 0.07 -17.32
CA ALA A 160 13.16 -0.42 -16.76
C ALA A 160 12.93 -1.13 -15.40
N PRO A 161 13.79 -2.09 -15.01
CA PRO A 161 13.71 -2.76 -13.71
C PRO A 161 13.58 -1.84 -12.50
N HIS A 162 14.32 -0.73 -12.47
CA HIS A 162 14.24 0.25 -11.38
C HIS A 162 12.96 1.08 -11.38
N SER A 163 12.14 0.98 -12.43
CA SER A 163 10.82 1.59 -12.46
C SER A 163 9.76 0.76 -11.71
N TRP A 164 10.10 -0.45 -11.28
CA TRP A 164 9.18 -1.39 -10.62
C TRP A 164 9.62 -1.72 -9.19
N VAL A 165 9.46 -0.76 -8.26
CA VAL A 165 9.85 -0.95 -6.86
C VAL A 165 8.85 -1.82 -6.09
N PRO A 166 9.29 -2.56 -5.05
CA PRO A 166 8.39 -3.36 -4.22
C PRO A 166 7.21 -2.57 -3.65
N MET A 167 6.02 -3.17 -3.68
CA MET A 167 4.78 -2.60 -3.18
C MET A 167 4.77 -2.38 -1.65
N PHE A 168 5.51 -3.24 -0.94
CA PHE A 168 5.66 -3.23 0.51
C PHE A 168 7.10 -2.86 0.91
N ASN A 169 7.27 -2.35 2.12
CA ASN A 169 8.58 -2.03 2.68
C ASN A 169 8.72 -2.61 4.09
N ALA A 170 8.99 -3.92 4.16
CA ALA A 170 9.12 -4.68 5.41
C ALA A 170 8.03 -4.34 6.46
N PRO A 171 6.74 -4.61 6.17
CA PRO A 171 5.61 -4.26 7.04
C PRO A 171 5.71 -4.88 8.44
N LEU A 172 6.31 -6.08 8.55
CA LEU A 172 6.54 -6.74 9.83
C LEU A 172 7.53 -5.97 10.74
N ALA A 173 8.37 -5.12 10.17
CA ALA A 173 9.34 -4.31 10.91
C ALA A 173 8.78 -2.97 11.43
N SER A 174 7.49 -2.70 11.22
CA SER A 174 6.84 -1.48 11.72
C SER A 174 7.02 -1.33 13.24
N ALA A 175 7.39 -0.13 13.68
CA ALA A 175 7.45 0.23 15.09
C ALA A 175 6.13 0.79 15.60
N SER A 176 5.23 1.22 14.72
CA SER A 176 3.97 1.87 15.08
C SER A 176 2.91 1.64 14.01
N LEU A 177 1.64 1.90 14.34
CA LEU A 177 0.53 1.72 13.40
C LEU A 177 0.59 2.77 12.28
N ALA A 178 1.00 3.99 12.62
CA ALA A 178 1.24 5.06 11.64
C ALA A 178 2.39 4.71 10.69
N GLU A 179 3.45 4.06 11.16
CA GLU A 179 4.54 3.59 10.31
C GLU A 179 4.10 2.46 9.38
N PHE A 180 3.32 1.50 9.90
CA PHE A 180 2.77 0.40 9.11
C PHE A 180 1.98 0.93 7.91
N TRP A 181 0.90 1.69 8.15
CA TRP A 181 0.03 2.19 7.10
C TRP A 181 0.67 3.30 6.26
N GLY A 182 1.50 4.15 6.87
CA GLY A 182 2.15 5.24 6.17
C GLY A 182 3.30 4.76 5.29
N LYS A 183 4.23 3.97 5.83
CA LYS A 183 5.57 3.78 5.25
C LYS A 183 5.92 2.35 4.85
N ARG A 184 5.09 1.36 5.20
CA ARG A 184 5.44 -0.05 4.97
C ARG A 184 4.37 -0.88 4.26
N TRP A 185 3.10 -0.54 4.39
CA TRP A 185 1.98 -1.25 3.77
C TRP A 185 1.48 -0.54 2.50
N HIS A 186 1.29 -1.32 1.44
CA HIS A 186 0.49 -1.00 0.24
C HIS A 186 0.56 0.45 -0.27
N HIS A 187 1.74 0.89 -0.69
CA HIS A 187 2.00 2.31 -1.02
C HIS A 187 1.34 2.85 -2.29
N ILE A 188 0.67 2.00 -3.08
CA ILE A 188 0.14 2.36 -4.40
C ILE A 188 -0.96 3.41 -4.29
N PHE A 189 -1.75 3.40 -3.21
CA PHE A 189 -2.88 4.32 -3.03
C PHE A 189 -2.56 5.57 -2.20
N ARG A 190 -1.43 5.56 -1.48
CA ARG A 190 -1.12 6.59 -0.47
C ARG A 190 -1.21 8.00 -1.03
N ARG A 191 -0.54 8.27 -2.16
CA ARG A 191 -0.53 9.60 -2.77
C ARG A 191 -1.94 10.04 -3.20
N CYS A 192 -2.70 9.16 -3.83
CA CYS A 192 -4.04 9.50 -4.32
C CYS A 192 -5.00 9.80 -3.17
N PHE A 193 -4.99 8.97 -2.12
CA PHE A 193 -5.79 9.21 -0.93
C PHE A 193 -5.40 10.51 -0.24
N ASP A 194 -4.11 10.74 -0.04
CA ASP A 194 -3.61 11.95 0.60
C ASP A 194 -3.98 13.22 -0.19
N ARG A 195 -3.87 13.18 -1.51
CA ARG A 195 -4.16 14.30 -2.40
C ARG A 195 -5.66 14.60 -2.50
N MET A 196 -6.50 13.58 -2.55
CA MET A 196 -7.96 13.77 -2.50
C MET A 196 -8.41 14.42 -1.18
N MET A 197 -7.60 14.35 -0.11
CA MET A 197 -7.91 15.02 1.14
C MET A 197 -7.50 16.49 1.20
N LEU A 198 -6.65 16.99 0.28
CA LEU A 198 -6.14 18.37 0.32
C LEU A 198 -7.24 19.44 0.37
N PRO A 199 -8.33 19.37 -0.42
CA PRO A 199 -9.39 20.38 -0.38
C PRO A 199 -10.14 20.46 0.95
N PHE A 200 -10.04 19.42 1.79
CA PHE A 200 -10.74 19.33 3.07
C PHE A 200 -9.86 19.71 4.26
N ILE A 201 -8.56 19.92 4.04
CA ILE A 201 -7.66 20.41 5.08
C ILE A 201 -7.85 21.94 5.14
N PRO A 202 -8.15 22.52 6.32
CA PRO A 202 -8.25 23.96 6.44
C PRO A 202 -6.98 24.60 5.89
N PHE A 203 -7.15 25.57 4.99
CA PHE A 203 -6.05 26.26 4.34
C PHE A 203 -5.13 26.83 5.43
N SER A 204 -4.03 26.16 5.69
CA SER A 204 -3.00 26.72 6.55
C SER A 204 -2.28 27.73 5.66
N PRO A 205 -2.37 29.05 5.95
CA PRO A 205 -1.66 30.02 5.14
C PRO A 205 -0.20 29.59 5.04
N PRO A 206 0.44 29.71 3.86
CA PRO A 206 1.83 29.31 3.70
C PRO A 206 2.63 29.99 4.80
N SER A 207 3.28 29.17 5.65
CA SER A 207 4.19 29.69 6.65
C SER A 207 5.16 30.60 5.92
N LYS A 208 5.20 31.90 6.29
CA LYS A 208 6.14 32.86 5.70
C LYS A 208 7.51 32.18 5.67
N PRO A 209 8.22 32.17 4.53
CA PRO A 209 9.55 31.60 4.49
C PRO A 209 10.33 32.25 5.61
N THR A 210 10.66 31.48 6.64
CA THR A 210 11.58 31.93 7.67
C THR A 210 12.87 32.18 6.92
N ALA A 211 13.19 33.46 6.73
CA ALA A 211 14.47 33.86 6.20
C ALA A 211 15.51 33.13 7.06
N SER A 212 16.16 32.14 6.45
CA SER A 212 17.27 31.44 7.08
C SER A 212 18.34 32.51 7.29
N ALA A 213 18.33 33.10 8.48
CA ALA A 213 19.37 33.96 8.98
C ALA A 213 20.59 33.08 9.29
N ASN A 214 21.18 32.50 8.24
CA ASN A 214 22.55 32.00 8.24
C ASN A 214 23.39 32.96 7.41
N GLY A 215 23.43 34.21 7.87
CA GLY A 215 24.53 35.12 7.56
C GLY A 215 25.73 34.72 8.42
N ASN A 216 26.64 33.90 7.86
CA ASN A 216 28.08 33.97 8.09
C ASN A 216 28.80 32.89 7.26
N GLY A 217 29.02 33.18 5.99
CA GLY A 217 29.92 32.43 5.12
C GLY A 217 30.63 33.42 4.20
N LYS A 218 31.85 33.79 4.56
CA LYS A 218 32.74 34.69 3.81
C LYS A 218 32.81 34.29 2.33
N SER A 219 32.60 35.29 1.47
CA SER A 219 32.78 35.20 0.02
C SER A 219 34.24 34.92 -0.33
N HIS A 220 34.50 33.81 -1.01
CA HIS A 220 35.57 33.77 -2.00
C HIS A 220 34.92 33.84 -3.38
N ALA A 221 35.09 34.98 -4.03
CA ALA A 221 34.71 35.19 -5.40
C ALA A 221 35.65 34.40 -6.30
N ASN A 222 35.12 33.50 -7.13
CA ASN A 222 35.67 33.28 -8.44
C ASN A 222 34.56 32.91 -9.41
N GLY A 223 34.44 33.71 -10.47
CA GLY A 223 33.37 33.63 -11.44
C GLY A 223 33.51 32.44 -12.38
N ASN A 224 32.38 31.80 -12.65
CA ASN A 224 32.00 31.47 -14.01
C ASN A 224 30.48 31.25 -14.04
N GLY A 225 29.82 31.87 -15.03
CA GLY A 225 28.37 31.85 -15.17
C GLY A 225 27.86 30.43 -15.44
N SER A 226 27.20 29.86 -14.44
CA SER A 226 26.32 28.71 -14.59
C SER A 226 24.91 29.15 -14.19
N SER A 227 23.97 28.95 -15.10
CA SER A 227 22.53 29.12 -14.94
C SER A 227 22.06 28.75 -13.53
N GLU A 228 21.49 29.73 -12.83
CA GLU A 228 20.83 29.60 -11.53
C GLU A 228 19.75 28.50 -11.59
N SER A 229 20.12 27.29 -11.20
CA SER A 229 19.15 26.24 -10.88
C SER A 229 18.47 26.67 -9.58
N THR A 230 17.28 27.27 -9.68
CA THR A 230 16.46 27.60 -8.52
C THR A 230 16.33 26.36 -7.65
N PRO A 231 16.79 26.38 -6.39
CA PRO A 231 16.72 25.21 -5.54
C PRO A 231 15.26 24.76 -5.41
N LEU A 232 15.02 23.47 -5.70
CA LEU A 232 13.74 22.80 -5.55
C LEU A 232 13.11 23.25 -4.23
N ARG A 233 12.02 24.04 -4.31
CA ARG A 233 11.26 24.48 -3.14
C ARG A 233 10.89 23.21 -2.36
N PRO A 234 11.39 23.00 -1.14
CA PRO A 234 10.93 21.89 -0.33
C PRO A 234 9.41 22.05 -0.22
N LEU A 235 8.66 20.99 -0.57
CA LEU A 235 7.24 20.91 -0.26
C LEU A 235 7.08 21.40 1.18
N PRO A 236 6.18 22.37 1.45
CA PRO A 236 6.09 22.99 2.76
C PRO A 236 5.95 21.89 3.80
N THR A 237 7.00 21.70 4.59
CA THR A 237 6.99 20.87 5.80
C THR A 237 6.26 21.65 6.88
N SER A 238 5.07 22.19 6.55
CA SER A 238 4.24 22.81 7.55
C SER A 238 3.97 21.74 8.59
N THR A 239 4.28 22.08 9.83
CA THR A 239 3.88 21.34 11.01
C THR A 239 2.36 21.27 10.97
N SER A 240 1.82 20.27 10.26
CA SER A 240 0.37 20.09 10.19
C SER A 240 -0.08 19.89 11.63
N SER A 241 -1.01 20.71 12.10
CA SER A 241 -1.60 20.50 13.41
C SER A 241 -2.05 19.05 13.54
N THR A 242 -2.04 18.49 14.76
CA THR A 242 -2.54 17.15 15.03
C THR A 242 -3.93 16.93 14.42
N THR A 243 -4.75 17.97 14.41
CA THR A 243 -6.06 18.02 13.74
C THR A 243 -5.95 17.75 12.23
N SER A 244 -5.10 18.46 11.49
CA SER A 244 -4.91 18.24 10.05
C SER A 244 -4.37 16.84 9.74
N ALA A 245 -3.47 16.32 10.56
CA ALA A 245 -2.98 14.95 10.42
C ALA A 245 -4.10 13.91 10.63
N LEU A 246 -4.95 14.13 11.64
CA LEU A 246 -6.10 13.26 11.92
C LEU A 246 -7.17 13.33 10.83
N ILE A 247 -7.49 14.52 10.30
CA ILE A 247 -8.42 14.70 9.17
C ILE A 247 -7.90 13.93 7.95
N ARG A 248 -6.60 14.09 7.61
CA ARG A 248 -5.97 13.37 6.50
C ARG A 248 -6.04 11.86 6.70
N ALA A 249 -5.66 11.37 7.88
CA ALA A 249 -5.68 9.94 8.17
C ALA A 249 -7.11 9.40 8.06
N THR A 250 -8.08 10.04 8.70
CA THR A 250 -9.49 9.62 8.69
C THR A 250 -10.05 9.60 7.28
N GLY A 251 -9.83 10.66 6.50
CA GLY A 251 -10.29 10.72 5.13
C GLY A 251 -9.62 9.70 4.20
N ALA A 252 -8.32 9.47 4.36
CA ALA A 252 -7.61 8.43 3.61
C ALA A 252 -8.16 7.03 3.92
N PHE A 253 -8.44 6.74 5.20
CA PHE A 253 -9.06 5.48 5.58
C PHE A 253 -10.51 5.37 5.10
N ALA A 254 -11.31 6.44 5.12
CA ALA A 254 -12.66 6.44 4.56
C ALA A 254 -12.68 6.17 3.05
N LEU A 255 -11.75 6.77 2.30
CA LEU A 255 -11.57 6.48 0.87
C LEU A 255 -11.13 5.03 0.63
N SER A 256 -10.25 4.50 1.50
CA SER A 256 -9.90 3.08 1.49
C SER A 256 -11.12 2.21 1.77
N THR A 257 -11.94 2.53 2.77
CA THR A 257 -13.18 1.81 3.09
C THR A 257 -14.10 1.74 1.87
N LEU A 258 -14.34 2.88 1.21
CA LEU A 258 -15.18 2.94 0.03
C LEU A 258 -14.64 2.08 -1.11
N LEU A 259 -13.33 2.11 -1.36
CA LEU A 259 -12.68 1.25 -2.36
C LEU A 259 -12.94 -0.23 -2.06
N HIS A 260 -12.74 -0.67 -0.81
CA HIS A 260 -12.92 -2.07 -0.44
C HIS A 260 -14.39 -2.49 -0.45
N LEU A 261 -15.33 -1.61 -0.09
CA LEU A 261 -16.77 -1.85 -0.26
C LEU A 261 -17.12 -2.06 -1.74
N ILE A 262 -16.60 -1.21 -2.64
CA ILE A 262 -16.82 -1.35 -4.09
C ILE A 262 -16.28 -2.68 -4.60
N ILE A 263 -15.07 -3.08 -4.18
CA ILE A 263 -14.45 -4.35 -4.59
C ILE A 263 -15.29 -5.53 -4.07
N MET A 264 -15.58 -5.56 -2.77
CA MET A 264 -16.27 -6.68 -2.13
C MET A 264 -17.74 -6.81 -2.58
N ASN A 265 -18.39 -5.71 -2.95
CA ASN A 265 -19.75 -5.75 -3.50
C ASN A 265 -19.80 -6.32 -4.93
N ARG A 266 -18.66 -6.47 -5.63
CA ARG A 266 -18.60 -7.20 -6.91
C ARG A 266 -18.54 -8.72 -6.72
N ILE A 267 -18.28 -9.19 -5.51
CA ILE A 267 -18.21 -10.61 -5.18
C ILE A 267 -19.59 -11.04 -4.67
N PRO A 268 -20.22 -12.06 -5.29
CA PRO A 268 -21.50 -12.56 -4.82
C PRO A 268 -21.36 -13.11 -3.38
N PRO A 269 -22.38 -12.95 -2.53
CA PRO A 269 -22.36 -13.56 -1.20
C PRO A 269 -22.33 -15.09 -1.30
N SER A 270 -21.65 -15.74 -0.37
CA SER A 270 -21.64 -17.20 -0.29
C SER A 270 -23.00 -17.70 0.21
N PRO A 271 -23.59 -18.73 -0.43
CA PRO A 271 -24.81 -19.35 0.08
C PRO A 271 -24.59 -20.05 1.43
N LYS A 272 -23.32 -20.38 1.76
CA LYS A 272 -22.95 -21.10 2.98
C LYS A 272 -22.91 -20.19 4.21
N TYR A 273 -22.61 -18.90 4.02
CA TYR A 273 -22.50 -17.91 5.09
C TYR A 273 -23.52 -16.81 4.86
N PRO A 274 -24.74 -16.94 5.43
CA PRO A 274 -25.78 -15.94 5.24
C PRO A 274 -25.27 -14.57 5.68
N ASP A 275 -25.27 -13.61 4.76
CA ASP A 275 -24.93 -12.23 5.08
C ASP A 275 -26.19 -11.52 5.60
N PRO A 276 -26.29 -11.17 6.89
CA PRO A 276 -27.42 -10.39 7.40
C PRO A 276 -27.44 -8.96 6.83
N TYR A 277 -26.35 -8.53 6.19
CA TYR A 277 -26.17 -7.19 5.64
C TYR A 277 -26.05 -7.21 4.11
N GLN A 278 -26.94 -7.95 3.43
CA GLN A 278 -27.02 -7.94 1.96
C GLN A 278 -27.17 -6.51 1.42
N GLY A 279 -26.05 -5.86 1.14
CA GLY A 279 -26.01 -4.45 0.85
C GLY A 279 -24.59 -3.95 0.65
N PHE A 280 -24.50 -2.73 0.14
CA PHE A 280 -23.22 -2.08 -0.14
C PHE A 280 -22.42 -1.78 1.13
N TRP A 281 -23.09 -1.61 2.27
CA TRP A 281 -22.51 -1.18 3.54
C TRP A 281 -22.17 -2.35 4.46
N ASP A 282 -21.14 -3.12 4.11
CA ASP A 282 -20.61 -4.17 4.98
C ASP A 282 -20.01 -3.54 6.26
N ILE A 283 -20.64 -3.82 7.40
CA ILE A 283 -20.26 -3.27 8.71
C ILE A 283 -18.86 -3.73 9.13
N SER A 284 -18.44 -4.94 8.76
CA SER A 284 -17.12 -5.45 9.13
C SER A 284 -16.00 -4.75 8.35
N ILE A 285 -16.23 -4.43 7.08
CA ILE A 285 -15.32 -3.60 6.29
C ILE A 285 -15.25 -2.17 6.87
N LEU A 286 -16.41 -1.57 7.16
CA LEU A 286 -16.49 -0.25 7.80
C LEU A 286 -15.70 -0.23 9.11
N ALA A 287 -15.95 -1.20 9.99
CA ALA A 287 -15.31 -1.33 11.30
C ALA A 287 -13.79 -1.48 11.17
N PHE A 288 -13.30 -2.35 10.28
CA PHE A 288 -11.86 -2.54 10.08
C PHE A 288 -11.17 -1.25 9.66
N PHE A 289 -11.61 -0.62 8.57
CA PHE A 289 -10.89 0.53 8.02
C PHE A 289 -11.08 1.81 8.86
N LEU A 290 -12.28 2.07 9.37
CA LEU A 290 -12.55 3.29 10.15
C LEU A 290 -12.01 3.22 11.58
N ALA A 291 -11.66 2.04 12.09
CA ALA A 291 -10.94 1.91 13.36
C ALA A 291 -9.47 2.32 13.25
N GLN A 292 -8.85 2.29 12.07
CA GLN A 292 -7.40 2.53 11.95
C GLN A 292 -6.95 3.95 12.36
N PRO A 293 -7.66 5.05 12.01
CA PRO A 293 -7.35 6.38 12.52
C PRO A 293 -7.40 6.47 14.06
N VAL A 294 -8.35 5.78 14.69
CA VAL A 294 -8.46 5.71 16.16
C VAL A 294 -7.26 5.00 16.75
N GLY A 295 -6.87 3.85 16.18
CA GLY A 295 -5.67 3.13 16.61
C GLY A 295 -4.40 3.96 16.50
N ILE A 296 -4.27 4.76 15.44
CA ILE A 296 -3.13 5.68 15.21
C ILE A 296 -3.13 6.81 16.26
N LEU A 297 -4.29 7.38 16.57
CA LEU A 297 -4.41 8.41 17.58
C LEU A 297 -4.02 7.87 18.96
N LEU A 298 -4.52 6.69 19.34
CA LEU A 298 -4.18 6.02 20.58
C LEU A 298 -2.69 5.69 20.67
N ASP A 299 -2.09 5.18 19.59
CA ASP A 299 -0.66 4.94 19.47
C ASP A 299 0.15 6.23 19.76
N SER A 300 -0.28 7.35 19.19
CA SER A 300 0.33 8.67 19.44
C SER A 300 0.16 9.15 20.89
N LEU A 301 -0.98 8.86 21.52
CA LEU A 301 -1.24 9.26 22.91
C LEU A 301 -0.37 8.45 23.86
N PHE A 302 -0.31 7.13 23.71
CA PHE A 302 0.53 6.26 24.55
C PHE A 302 2.01 6.57 24.41
N THR A 303 2.49 6.84 23.20
CA THR A 303 3.89 7.22 22.99
C THR A 303 4.24 8.58 23.56
N SER A 304 3.27 9.51 23.61
CA SER A 304 3.46 10.82 24.22
C SER A 304 3.52 10.75 25.75
N THR A 305 2.78 9.83 26.38
CA THR A 305 2.71 9.70 27.84
C THR A 305 3.83 8.84 28.42
N LEU A 306 4.26 7.77 27.73
CA LEU A 306 5.24 6.78 28.23
C LEU A 306 6.72 7.20 28.09
N SER A 307 7.00 8.50 28.06
CA SER A 307 8.31 9.11 27.77
C SER A 307 8.71 9.02 26.29
N PRO A 308 8.72 10.16 25.58
CA PRO A 308 9.11 10.19 24.18
C PRO A 308 10.60 9.84 24.08
N LYS A 309 10.92 8.77 23.32
CA LYS A 309 12.27 8.34 22.87
C LYS A 309 13.01 7.29 23.69
N SER A 310 12.40 6.61 24.67
CA SER A 310 13.03 5.39 25.21
C SER A 310 12.90 4.20 24.23
N GLN A 311 13.84 3.25 24.25
CA GLN A 311 13.71 2.00 23.51
C GLN A 311 12.45 1.21 23.94
N SER A 312 12.03 1.36 25.19
CA SER A 312 10.81 0.75 25.72
C SER A 312 9.54 1.30 25.07
N SER A 313 9.48 2.57 24.70
CA SER A 313 8.30 3.13 24.02
C SER A 313 8.18 2.62 22.58
N ILE A 314 9.30 2.35 21.89
CA ILE A 314 9.30 1.70 20.57
C ILE A 314 8.75 0.26 20.67
N GLY A 315 9.20 -0.50 21.67
CA GLY A 315 8.71 -1.85 21.93
C GLY A 315 7.20 -1.87 22.20
N PHE A 316 6.73 -0.97 23.06
CA PHE A 316 5.31 -0.83 23.37
C PHE A 316 4.48 -0.47 22.14
N SER A 317 4.89 0.53 21.37
CA SER A 317 4.19 0.96 20.13
C SER A 317 4.06 -0.17 19.13
N ARG A 318 5.10 -1.00 19.00
CA ARG A 318 5.08 -2.17 18.13
C ARG A 318 4.07 -3.21 18.62
N ILE A 319 4.08 -3.52 19.91
CA ILE A 319 3.12 -4.46 20.51
C ILE A 319 1.69 -3.95 20.31
N TRP A 320 1.45 -2.66 20.59
CA TRP A 320 0.16 -2.00 20.36
C TRP A 320 -0.28 -2.11 18.90
N ALA A 321 0.59 -1.77 17.95
CA ALA A 321 0.27 -1.82 16.53
C ALA A 321 -0.15 -3.22 16.08
N TRP A 322 0.57 -4.27 16.50
CA TRP A 322 0.22 -5.65 16.16
C TRP A 322 -1.05 -6.13 16.87
N ALA A 323 -1.21 -5.81 18.15
CA ALA A 323 -2.43 -6.13 18.88
C ALA A 323 -3.65 -5.49 18.23
N TRP A 324 -3.57 -4.21 17.87
CA TRP A 324 -4.64 -3.48 17.19
C TRP A 324 -4.96 -4.05 15.81
N LEU A 325 -3.93 -4.29 14.99
CA LEU A 325 -4.10 -4.88 13.65
C LEU A 325 -4.74 -6.25 13.74
N LEU A 326 -4.24 -7.15 14.58
CA LEU A 326 -4.78 -8.51 14.72
C LEU A 326 -6.20 -8.49 15.30
N TRP A 327 -6.47 -7.60 16.26
CA TRP A 327 -7.81 -7.47 16.83
C TRP A 327 -8.85 -7.00 15.80
N THR A 328 -8.51 -5.96 15.02
CA THR A 328 -9.42 -5.38 14.00
C THR A 328 -9.51 -6.23 12.74
N SER A 329 -8.45 -6.96 12.36
CA SER A 329 -8.43 -7.77 11.14
C SER A 329 -9.41 -8.94 11.16
N ARG A 330 -9.94 -9.32 12.33
CA ARG A 330 -11.05 -10.27 12.45
C ARG A 330 -12.30 -9.81 11.71
N TRP A 331 -12.61 -8.52 11.76
CA TRP A 331 -13.75 -7.96 11.01
C TRP A 331 -13.49 -8.03 9.50
N TRP A 332 -12.27 -7.77 9.06
CA TRP A 332 -11.91 -7.95 7.65
C TRP A 332 -12.05 -9.43 7.22
N ALA A 333 -11.64 -10.35 8.09
CA ALA A 333 -11.78 -11.78 7.87
C ALA A 333 -13.25 -12.22 7.76
N ASP A 334 -14.14 -11.71 8.60
CA ASP A 334 -15.58 -11.97 8.53
C ASP A 334 -16.18 -11.54 7.18
N ALA A 335 -15.74 -10.38 6.64
CA ALA A 335 -16.19 -9.92 5.32
C ALA A 335 -15.76 -10.88 4.20
N TRP A 336 -14.56 -11.46 4.29
CA TRP A 336 -14.07 -12.46 3.33
C TRP A 336 -14.86 -13.74 3.38
N MET A 337 -15.13 -14.22 4.59
CA MET A 337 -15.93 -15.41 4.82
C MET A 337 -17.33 -15.29 4.22
N ARG A 338 -18.04 -14.18 4.47
CA ARG A 338 -19.39 -13.96 3.89
C ARG A 338 -19.39 -13.92 2.36
N LYS A 339 -18.25 -13.62 1.73
CA LYS A 339 -18.07 -13.67 0.27
C LYS A 339 -17.58 -15.03 -0.23
N GLY A 340 -17.48 -16.03 0.64
CA GLY A 340 -17.01 -17.38 0.28
C GLY A 340 -15.51 -17.43 -0.06
N LEU A 341 -14.77 -16.36 0.20
CA LEU A 341 -13.32 -16.31 -0.05
C LEU A 341 -12.51 -17.21 0.90
N TRP A 342 -13.19 -17.77 1.91
CA TRP A 342 -12.64 -18.75 2.84
C TRP A 342 -13.10 -20.17 2.55
N ASP A 343 -13.94 -20.38 1.54
CA ASP A 343 -14.44 -21.72 1.25
C ASP A 343 -13.32 -22.60 0.66
N LEU A 344 -13.34 -23.90 1.01
CA LEU A 344 -12.40 -24.88 0.46
C LEU A 344 -12.46 -24.95 -1.08
N GLY A 345 -13.65 -24.70 -1.65
CA GLY A 345 -13.87 -24.64 -3.10
C GLY A 345 -13.51 -23.29 -3.74
N GLU A 346 -13.09 -22.30 -2.96
CA GLU A 346 -12.57 -21.06 -3.55
C GLU A 346 -11.18 -21.29 -4.15
N LYS A 347 -10.95 -20.69 -5.32
CA LYS A 347 -9.81 -20.92 -6.19
C LYS A 347 -8.97 -19.65 -6.33
N PRO A 348 -8.17 -19.31 -5.31
CA PRO A 348 -7.29 -18.16 -5.39
C PRO A 348 -6.08 -18.48 -6.27
N LEU A 349 -5.80 -19.77 -6.46
CA LEU A 349 -4.74 -20.31 -7.28
C LEU A 349 -5.34 -21.15 -8.39
N VAL A 350 -4.71 -21.09 -9.57
CA VAL A 350 -5.09 -21.93 -10.71
C VAL A 350 -4.86 -23.40 -10.36
N TRP A 351 -3.70 -23.74 -9.77
CA TRP A 351 -3.34 -25.09 -9.34
C TRP A 351 -2.83 -25.09 -7.89
N SER A 352 -3.09 -26.18 -7.17
CA SER A 352 -2.65 -26.39 -5.80
C SER A 352 -1.85 -27.70 -5.69
N PRO A 353 -0.51 -27.65 -5.76
CA PRO A 353 0.32 -28.82 -5.53
C PRO A 353 0.06 -29.48 -4.17
N LEU A 354 -0.12 -28.68 -3.11
CA LEU A 354 -0.35 -29.23 -1.77
C LEU A 354 -1.69 -29.97 -1.69
N ARG A 355 -2.79 -29.40 -2.20
CA ARG A 355 -4.09 -30.11 -2.24
C ARG A 355 -4.08 -31.29 -3.20
N GLY A 356 -3.34 -31.18 -4.30
CA GLY A 356 -3.06 -32.29 -5.21
C GLY A 356 -2.41 -33.47 -4.49
N MET A 357 -1.40 -33.20 -3.66
CA MET A 357 -0.71 -34.22 -2.86
C MET A 357 -1.55 -34.77 -1.71
N LEU A 358 -2.27 -33.91 -0.98
CA LEU A 358 -3.04 -34.31 0.21
C LEU A 358 -4.38 -34.96 -0.14
N TRP A 359 -5.06 -34.47 -1.17
CA TRP A 359 -6.47 -34.79 -1.48
C TRP A 359 -6.70 -35.24 -2.92
N GLY A 360 -5.65 -35.28 -3.76
CA GLY A 360 -5.81 -35.57 -5.19
C GLY A 360 -6.47 -34.45 -5.98
N ASP A 361 -6.58 -33.25 -5.41
CA ASP A 361 -7.26 -32.10 -6.02
C ASP A 361 -6.26 -31.02 -6.46
N TRP A 362 -5.72 -31.20 -7.66
CA TRP A 362 -4.71 -30.31 -8.24
C TRP A 362 -5.26 -28.96 -8.69
N THR A 363 -6.56 -28.88 -8.95
CA THR A 363 -7.24 -27.69 -9.50
C THR A 363 -8.12 -26.98 -8.48
N ALA A 364 -8.14 -27.45 -7.23
CA ALA A 364 -9.03 -26.96 -6.18
C ALA A 364 -10.51 -27.03 -6.59
N ASP A 365 -10.89 -28.05 -7.37
CA ASP A 365 -12.26 -28.25 -7.88
C ASP A 365 -13.13 -29.04 -6.90
N ARG A 366 -12.52 -29.80 -5.99
CA ARG A 366 -13.21 -30.78 -5.15
C ARG A 366 -13.20 -30.32 -3.70
N VAL A 367 -14.37 -30.28 -3.08
CA VAL A 367 -14.44 -30.24 -1.62
C VAL A 367 -14.02 -31.62 -1.11
N PRO A 368 -12.99 -31.75 -0.26
CA PRO A 368 -12.54 -33.05 0.22
C PRO A 368 -13.67 -33.76 0.98
N PRO A 369 -13.86 -35.08 0.78
CA PRO A 369 -14.94 -35.83 1.43
C PRO A 369 -14.81 -35.94 2.96
N LEU A 370 -13.66 -35.58 3.54
CA LEU A 370 -13.46 -35.57 5.00
C LEU A 370 -14.20 -34.44 5.73
N PHE A 371 -14.81 -33.51 4.99
CA PHE A 371 -15.52 -32.35 5.55
C PHE A 371 -17.01 -32.29 5.16
N SER A 372 -17.53 -33.34 4.52
CA SER A 372 -18.97 -33.60 4.35
C SER A 372 -19.46 -34.51 5.46
#